data_AF-A0A6G1S9H7-F1
#
_entry.id   AF-A0A6G1S9H7-F1
#
_cell.length_a   1.000
_cell.length_b   1.000
_cell.length_c   1.000
_cell.angle_alpha   90.00
_cell.angle_beta   90.00
_cell.angle_gamma   90.00
#
_symmetry.space_group_name_H-M   'P 1'
#
loop_
_entity.id
_entity.type
_entity.pdbx_description
1 polymer ?
#
loop_
_entity_poly.entity_id
_entity_poly.type
_entity_poly.pdbx_seq_one_letter_code
_entity_poly.pdbx_strand_id
1 'polypeptide(L)'
;GVNPNTDCSKTAGSYWRKISITLLTPNKVIDEFGNEGTWTMVYNQGFSIQVNDRSYFAWSAYSQQGDVVTSFCGKTIPALAHDTNIRHWSCFHGQKDGPEITKTHIDPFHPRR
;
A
#
# COMPACT_ATOMS: atom_id res chain seq x y z
N GLY A 1 8.48 -3.21 -19.32
CA GLY A 1 7.96 -3.96 -18.16
C GLY A 1 8.33 -3.24 -16.89
N VAL A 2 7.56 -3.39 -15.82
CA VAL A 2 7.89 -2.83 -14.49
C VAL A 2 9.14 -3.52 -13.95
N ASN A 3 9.98 -2.79 -13.23
CA ASN A 3 11.24 -3.24 -12.63
C ASN A 3 11.44 -2.56 -11.25
N PRO A 4 12.50 -2.90 -10.49
CA PRO A 4 12.70 -2.36 -9.14
C PRO A 4 12.82 -0.83 -9.05
N ASN A 5 13.25 -0.18 -10.14
CA ASN A 5 13.47 1.27 -10.21
C ASN A 5 12.29 2.01 -10.86
N THR A 6 11.17 1.32 -11.10
CA THR A 6 10.01 1.93 -11.76
C THR A 6 9.28 2.88 -10.83
N ASP A 7 9.05 4.11 -11.29
CA ASP A 7 8.24 5.10 -10.61
C ASP A 7 6.75 4.82 -10.84
N CYS A 8 6.13 4.14 -9.86
CA CYS A 8 4.71 3.79 -9.93
C CYS A 8 3.76 5.00 -9.84
N SER A 9 4.24 6.18 -9.41
CA SER A 9 3.43 7.40 -9.39
C SER A 9 3.15 7.94 -10.81
N LYS A 10 4.06 7.64 -11.75
CA LYS A 10 3.97 8.05 -13.16
C LYS A 10 3.38 6.98 -14.07
N THR A 11 2.98 5.85 -13.51
CA THR A 11 2.43 4.75 -14.32
C THR A 11 1.01 5.13 -14.76
N ALA A 12 0.95 5.81 -15.92
CA ALA A 12 -0.29 6.13 -16.61
C ALA A 12 -0.77 4.87 -17.34
N GLY A 13 -1.73 4.16 -16.75
CA GLY A 13 -2.30 2.96 -17.34
C GLY A 13 -3.52 2.46 -16.57
N SER A 14 -4.42 1.77 -17.28
CA SER A 14 -5.52 1.04 -16.65
C SER A 14 -4.93 -0.12 -15.83
N TYR A 15 -5.31 -0.23 -14.55
CA TYR A 15 -5.02 -1.41 -13.75
C TYR A 15 -5.82 -2.57 -14.34
N TRP A 16 -5.12 -3.58 -14.85
CA TRP A 16 -5.73 -4.72 -15.55
C TRP A 16 -6.14 -5.87 -14.62
N ARG A 17 -5.75 -5.81 -13.34
CA ARG A 17 -6.12 -6.78 -12.30
C ARG A 17 -6.49 -6.08 -11.01
N LYS A 18 -7.51 -6.63 -10.36
CA LYS A 18 -7.87 -6.38 -8.96
C LYS A 18 -7.79 -7.74 -8.26
N ILE A 19 -7.23 -7.76 -7.05
CA ILE A 19 -7.23 -8.93 -6.16
C ILE A 19 -7.81 -8.51 -4.82
N SER A 20 -8.61 -9.38 -4.20
CA SER A 20 -9.10 -9.14 -2.84
C SER A 20 -8.18 -9.82 -1.84
N ILE A 21 -7.80 -9.10 -0.79
CA ILE A 21 -6.93 -9.59 0.29
C ILE A 21 -7.57 -9.27 1.63
N THR A 22 -7.68 -10.28 2.50
CA THR A 22 -8.18 -10.15 3.87
C THR A 22 -7.02 -10.20 4.86
N LEU A 23 -6.84 -9.12 5.63
CA LEU A 23 -5.85 -9.04 6.71
C LEU A 23 -6.50 -9.38 8.05
N LEU A 24 -6.01 -10.43 8.71
CA LEU A 24 -6.48 -10.93 9.99
C LEU A 24 -5.43 -10.70 11.07
N THR A 25 -5.87 -10.23 12.24
CA THR A 25 -5.02 -10.08 13.42
C THR A 25 -4.54 -11.45 13.91
N PRO A 26 -3.28 -11.60 14.36
CA PRO A 26 -2.26 -10.54 14.43
C PRO A 26 -1.47 -10.33 13.13
N ASN A 27 -1.29 -11.37 12.32
CA ASN A 27 -0.37 -11.34 11.19
C ASN A 27 -0.75 -12.29 10.04
N LYS A 28 -2.00 -12.76 9.97
CA LYS A 28 -2.45 -13.71 8.95
C LYS A 28 -3.10 -12.98 7.78
N VAL A 29 -2.81 -13.38 6.55
CA VAL A 29 -3.49 -12.89 5.35
C VAL A 29 -4.11 -14.05 4.57
N ILE A 30 -5.26 -13.79 3.93
CA ILE A 30 -5.94 -14.72 3.02
C ILE A 30 -6.28 -13.97 1.73
N ASP A 31 -5.87 -14.49 0.57
CA ASP A 31 -6.26 -13.93 -0.73
C ASP A 31 -7.62 -14.48 -1.23
N GLU A 32 -8.12 -13.93 -2.35
CA GLU A 32 -9.40 -14.33 -2.94
C GLU A 32 -9.48 -15.79 -3.40
N PHE A 33 -8.34 -16.48 -3.54
CA PHE A 33 -8.25 -17.89 -3.91
C PHE A 33 -8.09 -18.82 -2.71
N GLY A 34 -8.05 -18.27 -1.49
CA GLY A 34 -7.87 -19.02 -0.25
C GLY A 34 -6.40 -19.32 0.08
N ASN A 35 -5.43 -18.70 -0.60
CA ASN A 35 -4.04 -18.85 -0.22
C ASN A 35 -3.78 -18.07 1.07
N GLU A 36 -2.99 -18.67 1.95
CA GLU A 36 -2.62 -18.06 3.22
C GLU A 36 -1.20 -17.49 3.17
N GLY A 37 -0.95 -16.49 3.99
CA GLY A 37 0.37 -15.90 4.15
C GLY A 37 0.47 -15.04 5.39
N THR A 38 1.42 -14.10 5.40
CA THR A 38 1.61 -13.17 6.53
C THR A 38 1.56 -11.70 6.13
N TRP A 39 1.18 -10.84 7.08
CA TRP A 39 1.30 -9.40 6.94
C TRP A 39 1.88 -8.78 8.20
N THR A 40 2.48 -7.60 8.06
CA THR A 40 2.92 -6.78 9.19
C THR A 40 2.73 -5.30 8.91
N MET A 41 2.46 -4.54 9.97
CA MET A 41 2.40 -3.10 9.91
C MET A 41 3.80 -2.52 10.02
N VAL A 42 4.09 -1.51 9.19
CA VAL A 42 5.34 -0.75 9.24
C VAL A 42 5.07 0.53 10.00
N TYR A 43 5.16 0.40 11.32
CA TYR A 43 4.81 1.42 12.31
C TYR A 43 3.45 2.09 12.03
N ASN A 44 3.42 3.36 11.64
CA ASN A 44 2.22 4.10 11.26
C ASN A 44 2.24 4.57 9.80
N GLN A 45 3.24 4.12 9.02
CA GLN A 45 3.52 4.63 7.68
C GLN A 45 2.96 3.73 6.58
N GLY A 46 2.88 2.42 6.81
CA GLY A 46 2.50 1.47 5.78
C GLY A 46 2.39 0.04 6.29
N PHE A 47 2.46 -0.91 5.37
CA PHE A 47 2.40 -2.34 5.66
C PHE A 47 3.12 -3.17 4.60
N SER A 48 3.47 -4.41 4.96
CA SER A 48 3.91 -5.43 4.01
C SER A 48 3.04 -6.69 4.10
N ILE A 49 2.86 -7.36 2.97
CA ILE A 49 2.06 -8.59 2.81
C ILE A 49 2.85 -9.59 1.96
N GLN A 50 2.98 -10.81 2.46
CA GLN A 50 3.47 -11.97 1.71
C GLN A 50 2.32 -12.97 1.56
N VAL A 51 1.89 -13.25 0.32
CA VAL A 51 0.86 -14.26 0.02
C VAL A 51 1.02 -14.77 -1.41
N ASN A 52 0.83 -16.07 -1.63
CA ASN A 52 0.84 -16.69 -2.96
C ASN A 52 2.09 -16.31 -3.79
N ASP A 53 3.27 -16.54 -3.20
CA ASP A 53 4.59 -16.22 -3.78
C ASP A 53 4.78 -14.77 -4.24
N ARG A 54 4.01 -13.85 -3.65
CA ARG A 54 4.04 -12.44 -3.99
C ARG A 54 4.20 -11.56 -2.76
N SER A 55 5.00 -10.52 -2.95
CA SER A 55 5.39 -9.52 -1.96
C SER A 55 4.78 -8.18 -2.32
N TYR A 56 4.07 -7.59 -1.37
CA TYR A 56 3.48 -6.27 -1.48
C TYR A 56 3.99 -5.40 -0.35
N PHE A 57 4.51 -4.22 -0.68
CA PHE A 57 4.87 -3.20 0.29
C PHE A 57 4.26 -1.88 -0.17
N ALA A 58 3.56 -1.17 0.72
CA ALA A 58 3.01 0.13 0.38
C ALA A 58 2.94 1.06 1.59
N TRP A 59 3.10 2.35 1.30
CA TRP A 59 2.85 3.42 2.25
C TRP A 59 1.38 3.84 2.21
N SER A 60 0.82 4.18 3.37
CA SER A 60 -0.51 4.76 3.48
C SER A 60 -0.58 6.10 2.73
N ALA A 61 -1.72 6.35 2.08
CA ALA A 61 -1.93 7.59 1.34
C ALA A 61 -2.07 8.78 2.30
N TYR A 62 -1.54 9.92 1.89
CA TYR A 62 -1.69 11.19 2.59
C TYR A 62 -1.67 12.36 1.61
N SER A 63 -2.17 13.51 2.06
CA SER A 63 -2.02 14.78 1.36
C SER A 63 -1.55 15.83 2.36
N GLN A 64 -0.72 16.76 1.91
CA GLN A 64 -0.23 17.86 2.71
C GLN A 64 -0.59 19.20 2.05
N GLN A 65 -1.21 20.08 2.82
CA GLN A 65 -1.53 21.44 2.42
C GLN A 65 -0.91 22.41 3.42
N GLY A 66 0.33 22.81 3.15
CA GLY A 66 1.17 23.48 4.16
C GLY A 66 1.44 22.57 5.35
N ASP A 67 1.13 23.05 6.55
CA ASP A 67 1.42 22.30 7.78
C ASP A 67 0.30 21.30 8.08
N VAL A 68 -0.79 21.32 7.33
CA VAL A 68 -1.92 20.43 7.53
C VAL A 68 -1.70 19.14 6.73
N VAL A 69 -1.54 18.04 7.44
CA VAL A 69 -1.42 16.69 6.87
C VAL A 69 -2.70 15.92 7.10
N THR A 70 -3.28 15.40 6.02
CA THR A 70 -4.44 14.50 6.06
C THR A 70 -4.01 13.11 5.61
N SER A 71 -4.12 12.13 6.52
CA SER A 71 -3.87 10.72 6.26
C SER A 71 -5.16 10.04 5.80
N PHE A 72 -5.05 9.21 4.75
CA PHE A 72 -6.12 8.36 4.20
C PHE A 72 -5.77 6.91 4.50
N CYS A 73 -6.11 6.44 5.70
CA CYS A 73 -5.65 5.13 6.21
C CYS A 73 -6.26 3.95 5.46
N GLY A 74 -7.36 4.16 4.71
CA GLY A 74 -7.98 3.15 3.86
C GLY A 74 -7.29 3.00 2.51
N LYS A 75 -6.31 3.83 2.17
CA LYS A 75 -5.67 3.87 0.85
C LYS A 75 -4.16 3.80 0.96
N THR A 76 -3.52 3.36 -0.12
CA THR A 76 -2.08 3.47 -0.29
C THR A 76 -1.74 4.44 -1.40
N ILE A 77 -0.53 4.99 -1.36
CA ILE A 77 0.06 5.56 -2.58
C ILE A 77 0.44 4.42 -3.55
N PRO A 78 0.63 4.71 -4.84
CA PRO A 78 1.14 3.72 -5.79
C PRO A 78 2.48 3.16 -5.33
N ALA A 79 2.61 1.83 -5.37
CA ALA A 79 3.76 1.12 -4.84
C ALA A 79 4.14 -0.09 -5.73
N LEU A 80 5.27 -0.72 -5.39
CA LEU A 80 5.81 -1.87 -6.11
C LEU A 80 5.45 -3.17 -5.40
N ALA A 81 5.01 -4.15 -6.18
CA ALA A 81 4.89 -5.54 -5.79
C ALA A 81 5.80 -6.40 -6.67
N HIS A 82 6.30 -7.51 -6.13
CA HIS A 82 7.14 -8.45 -6.86
C HIS A 82 6.89 -9.88 -6.41
N ASP A 83 7.32 -10.87 -7.20
CA ASP A 83 7.37 -12.27 -6.76
C ASP A 83 8.49 -12.49 -5.74
N THR A 84 8.42 -13.58 -4.96
CA THR A 84 9.42 -13.92 -3.93
C THR A 84 10.85 -14.05 -4.47
N ASN A 85 10.99 -14.37 -5.76
CA ASN A 85 12.27 -14.46 -6.45
C ASN A 85 12.80 -13.12 -7.02
N ILE A 86 12.04 -12.02 -6.85
CA ILE A 86 12.43 -10.64 -7.23
C ILE A 86 12.66 -10.50 -8.75
N ARG A 87 11.87 -11.20 -9.57
CA ARG A 87 11.97 -11.20 -11.04
C ARG A 87 10.81 -10.47 -11.70
N HIS A 88 9.60 -10.65 -11.19
CA HIS A 88 8.38 -10.17 -11.83
C HIS A 88 7.72 -9.07 -11.02
N TRP A 89 7.92 -7.84 -11.47
CA TRP A 89 7.45 -6.64 -10.81
C TRP A 89 6.12 -6.13 -11.38
N SER A 90 5.35 -5.44 -10.55
CA SER A 90 4.18 -4.67 -10.96
C SER A 90 3.95 -3.47 -10.06
N CYS A 91 3.38 -2.41 -10.61
CA CYS A 91 2.79 -1.34 -9.80
C CYS A 91 1.41 -1.77 -9.27
N PHE A 92 1.07 -1.31 -8.07
CA PHE A 92 -0.25 -1.49 -7.48
C PHE A 92 -0.61 -0.31 -6.58
N HIS A 93 -1.89 -0.18 -6.24
CA HIS A 93 -2.36 0.62 -5.12
C HIS A 93 -3.40 -0.21 -4.37
N GLY A 94 -3.54 0.05 -3.07
CA GLY A 94 -4.50 -0.62 -2.20
C GLY A 94 -5.63 0.33 -1.81
N GLN A 95 -6.84 -0.22 -1.72
CA GLN A 95 -7.98 0.42 -1.10
C GLN A 95 -8.70 -0.60 -0.22
N LYS A 96 -8.95 -0.23 1.03
CA LYS A 96 -9.75 -1.00 1.98
C LYS A 96 -11.22 -0.91 1.56
N ASP A 97 -11.90 -2.05 1.54
CA ASP A 97 -13.35 -2.05 1.35
C ASP A 97 -14.07 -1.45 2.57
N GLY A 98 -15.11 -0.66 2.30
CA GLY A 98 -15.89 0.03 3.33
C GLY A 98 -15.57 1.52 3.46
N PRO A 99 -15.94 2.16 4.59
CA PRO A 99 -15.82 3.60 4.74
C PRO A 99 -14.35 4.02 4.86
N GLU A 100 -14.00 5.09 4.14
CA GLU A 100 -12.71 5.75 4.28
C GLU A 100 -12.63 6.45 5.63
N ILE A 101 -11.56 6.21 6.39
CA ILE A 101 -11.26 6.93 7.62
C ILE A 101 -10.08 7.85 7.35
N THR A 102 -10.32 9.15 7.50
CA THR A 102 -9.29 10.17 7.38
C THR A 102 -8.89 10.71 8.74
N LYS A 103 -7.61 11.07 8.89
CA LYS A 103 -7.08 11.72 10.09
C LYS A 103 -6.27 12.94 9.69
N THR A 104 -6.65 14.10 10.21
CA THR A 104 -5.94 15.36 9.96
C THR A 104 -5.15 15.77 11.20
N HIS A 105 -3.93 16.25 11.00
CA HIS A 105 -3.09 16.83 12.05
C HIS A 105 -2.20 17.93 11.48
N ILE A 106 -1.60 18.73 12.37
CA ILE A 106 -0.55 19.68 12.01
C ILE A 106 0.79 18.95 12.08
N ASP A 107 1.60 19.03 11.03
CA ASP A 107 2.98 18.54 11.01
C ASP A 107 3.84 19.45 11.91
N PRO A 108 4.28 18.97 13.08
CA PRO A 108 5.05 19.78 14.00
C PRO A 108 6.53 19.87 13.59
N PHE A 109 6.97 19.06 12.63
CA PHE A 109 8.38 18.93 12.25
C PHE A 109 8.72 19.73 10.98
N HIS A 110 7.73 20.02 10.14
CA HIS A 110 7.91 20.85 8.93
C HIS A 110 6.93 22.03 8.89
N PRO A 111 6.98 22.96 9.87
CA PRO A 111 6.20 24.18 9.80
C PRO A 111 6.65 25.04 8.60
N ARG A 112 5.71 25.63 7.87
CA ARG A 112 6.03 26.66 6.87
C ARG A 112 6.76 27.80 7.58
N ARG A 113 7.93 28.16 7.04
CA ARG A 113 8.52 29.48 7.27
C ARG A 113 7.72 30.54 6.53
#